data_AF-A0A412D0L3-F1
#
_entry.id   AF-A0A412D0L3-F1
#
_cell.length_a   1.000
_cell.length_b   1.000
_cell.length_c   1.000
_cell.angle_alpha   90.00
_cell.angle_beta   90.00
_cell.angle_gamma   90.00
#
_symmetry.space_group_name_H-M   'P 1'
#
loop_
_entity.id
_entity.type
_entity.pdbx_description
1 polymer ?
#
loop_
_entity_poly.entity_id
_entity_poly.type
_entity_poly.pdbx_seq_one_letter_code
_entity_poly.pdbx_strand_id
1 'polypeptide(L)'
;MKKIYAIFILFFVLCACATGQKKNEIVVCGDDKVWIVNVDNSEGKNLDIVWKWNAQESNIPDDFKKYFRGMDECKTAKNGDWLLTSSSAGGAAIIERSSEKCLFYARVPAAHSIELLPDNRVVVALSHNEEGDCIQLFDINRPNQVLFQDSLFWGHGVIWMENRQLLYALGFNELKAYSLKNWKSEQPTLQMEKVWKLPTDDGHDLIRISENELGFTTSSGTYVIDLDTEKIVSFQPLEGKKFIKSFNYNKENEILSYTQAEIEWWTHNIYLENPKKTLTIDSINLYKVRPVIYE
;
A
#
# COMPACT_ATOMS: atom_id res chain seq x y z
N MET A 1 -71.55 32.09 -1.14
CA MET A 1 -70.09 31.95 -0.91
C MET A 1 -69.69 30.52 -1.23
N LYS A 2 -69.00 30.28 -2.35
CA LYS A 2 -68.55 28.94 -2.76
C LYS A 2 -67.22 28.61 -2.06
N LYS A 3 -67.15 27.51 -1.32
CA LYS A 3 -65.90 26.99 -0.76
C LYS A 3 -65.22 26.10 -1.80
N ILE A 4 -64.03 26.48 -2.23
CA ILE A 4 -63.15 25.68 -3.08
C ILE A 4 -62.23 24.89 -2.14
N TYR A 5 -62.26 23.57 -2.21
CA TYR A 5 -61.29 22.71 -1.53
C TYR A 5 -60.14 22.43 -2.50
N ALA A 6 -58.95 22.95 -2.21
CA ALA A 6 -57.74 22.64 -2.94
C ALA A 6 -57.17 21.30 -2.43
N ILE A 7 -57.08 20.31 -3.30
CA ILE A 7 -56.40 19.04 -3.03
C ILE A 7 -54.91 19.26 -3.29
N PHE A 8 -54.10 19.20 -2.24
CA PHE A 8 -52.64 19.16 -2.34
C PHE A 8 -52.21 17.72 -2.62
N ILE A 9 -51.74 17.44 -3.84
CA ILE A 9 -51.08 16.18 -4.17
C ILE A 9 -49.60 16.35 -3.84
N LEU A 10 -49.14 15.67 -2.80
CA LEU A 10 -47.73 15.63 -2.41
C LEU A 10 -47.00 14.60 -3.28
N PHE A 11 -46.17 15.05 -4.21
CA PHE A 11 -45.26 14.17 -4.95
C PHE A 11 -44.07 13.79 -4.06
N PHE A 12 -44.08 12.56 -3.55
CA PHE A 12 -42.88 11.97 -2.96
C PHE A 12 -41.93 11.55 -4.09
N VAL A 13 -40.88 12.35 -4.33
CA VAL A 13 -39.74 11.93 -5.15
C VAL A 13 -38.89 11.00 -4.29
N LEU A 14 -39.03 9.70 -4.52
CA LEU A 14 -38.10 8.69 -4.00
C LEU A 14 -36.76 8.88 -4.69
N CYS A 15 -35.84 9.60 -4.04
CA CYS A 15 -34.43 9.61 -4.41
C CYS A 15 -33.87 8.22 -4.07
N ALA A 16 -33.87 7.31 -5.04
CA ALA A 16 -33.12 6.08 -4.93
C ALA A 16 -31.64 6.46 -4.98
N CYS A 17 -31.01 6.60 -3.81
CA CYS A 17 -29.55 6.55 -3.71
C CYS A 17 -29.14 5.15 -4.20
N ALA A 18 -28.72 5.06 -5.46
CA ALA A 18 -27.96 3.92 -5.92
C ALA A 18 -26.68 3.90 -5.07
N THR A 19 -26.66 3.09 -4.02
CA THR A 19 -25.43 2.71 -3.34
C THR A 19 -24.62 1.96 -4.37
N GLY A 20 -23.72 2.66 -5.07
CA GLY A 20 -22.77 2.02 -5.98
C GLY A 20 -22.08 0.92 -5.20
N GLN A 21 -22.16 -0.31 -5.70
CA GLN A 21 -21.45 -1.45 -5.12
C GLN A 21 -19.98 -1.03 -4.99
N LYS A 22 -19.43 -1.07 -3.76
CA LYS A 22 -17.99 -0.83 -3.56
C LYS A 22 -17.25 -1.82 -4.46
N LYS A 23 -16.46 -1.31 -5.40
CA LYS A 23 -15.78 -2.15 -6.40
C LYS A 23 -14.69 -2.96 -5.69
N ASN A 24 -14.73 -4.28 -5.85
CA ASN A 24 -13.67 -5.16 -5.37
C ASN A 24 -12.47 -5.08 -6.33
N GLU A 25 -11.59 -4.10 -6.09
CA GLU A 25 -10.43 -3.83 -6.93
C GLU A 25 -9.13 -4.10 -6.17
N ILE A 26 -8.15 -4.63 -6.89
CA ILE A 26 -6.77 -4.77 -6.43
C ILE A 26 -5.84 -3.97 -7.33
N VAL A 27 -4.82 -3.37 -6.75
CA VAL A 27 -3.67 -2.78 -7.43
C VAL A 27 -2.54 -3.78 -7.41
N VAL A 28 -1.85 -3.93 -8.54
CA VAL A 28 -0.72 -4.84 -8.71
C VAL A 28 0.46 -4.08 -9.26
N CYS A 29 1.67 -4.43 -8.81
CA CYS A 29 2.89 -3.82 -9.31
C CYS A 29 4.01 -4.82 -9.55
N GLY A 30 4.83 -4.50 -10.53
CA GLY A 30 5.99 -5.26 -10.96
C GLY A 30 6.59 -4.64 -12.22
N ASP A 31 7.84 -4.93 -12.52
CA ASP A 31 8.59 -4.29 -13.60
C ASP A 31 8.44 -2.75 -13.55
N ASP A 32 7.96 -2.13 -14.62
CA ASP A 32 7.68 -0.70 -14.77
C ASP A 32 6.17 -0.37 -14.72
N LYS A 33 5.33 -1.29 -14.20
CA LYS A 33 3.87 -1.24 -14.33
C LYS A 33 3.15 -1.21 -12.98
N VAL A 34 2.03 -0.47 -12.96
CA VAL A 34 1.05 -0.48 -11.87
C VAL A 34 -0.35 -0.55 -12.49
N TRP A 35 -1.06 -1.66 -12.28
CA TRP A 35 -2.38 -1.90 -12.89
C TRP A 35 -3.44 -2.12 -11.82
N ILE A 36 -4.70 -1.80 -12.14
CA ILE A 36 -5.85 -2.06 -11.27
C ILE A 36 -6.75 -3.08 -11.95
N VAL A 37 -7.08 -4.14 -11.22
CA VAL A 37 -7.90 -5.26 -11.68
C VAL A 37 -9.18 -5.31 -10.85
N ASN A 38 -10.32 -5.43 -11.51
CA ASN A 38 -11.58 -5.74 -10.87
C ASN A 38 -11.67 -7.25 -10.63
N VAL A 39 -11.64 -7.65 -9.35
CA VAL A 39 -11.58 -9.05 -8.92
C VAL A 39 -12.86 -9.81 -9.22
N ASP A 40 -14.02 -9.15 -9.12
CA ASP A 40 -15.33 -9.79 -9.28
C ASP A 40 -15.55 -10.23 -10.74
N ASN A 41 -14.98 -9.48 -11.69
CA ASN A 41 -15.08 -9.72 -13.13
C ASN A 41 -13.87 -10.48 -13.73
N SER A 42 -12.92 -10.93 -12.90
CA SER A 42 -11.70 -11.60 -13.36
C SER A 42 -11.69 -13.07 -12.96
N GLU A 43 -11.11 -13.94 -13.77
CA GLU A 43 -10.93 -15.37 -13.49
C GLU A 43 -9.73 -15.94 -14.25
N GLY A 44 -8.77 -16.56 -13.55
CA GLY A 44 -7.55 -17.10 -14.17
C GLY A 44 -6.80 -16.01 -14.95
N LYS A 45 -6.65 -16.22 -16.26
CA LYS A 45 -5.99 -15.27 -17.18
C LYS A 45 -6.94 -14.24 -17.80
N ASN A 46 -8.25 -14.39 -17.59
CA ASN A 46 -9.24 -13.44 -18.09
C ASN A 46 -9.41 -12.33 -17.06
N LEU A 47 -8.78 -11.19 -17.30
CA LEU A 47 -8.71 -10.10 -16.33
C LEU A 47 -9.50 -8.88 -16.82
N ASP A 48 -10.37 -8.37 -15.96
CA ASP A 48 -10.99 -7.05 -16.11
C ASP A 48 -10.02 -5.98 -15.56
N ILE A 49 -9.11 -5.53 -16.42
CA ILE A 49 -8.15 -4.47 -16.08
C ILE A 49 -8.83 -3.12 -16.28
N VAL A 50 -9.19 -2.47 -15.17
CA VAL A 50 -9.96 -1.23 -15.16
C VAL A 50 -9.09 0.03 -15.23
N TRP A 51 -7.79 -0.10 -14.98
CA TRP A 51 -6.82 0.99 -15.10
C TRP A 51 -5.40 0.45 -15.30
N LYS A 52 -4.57 1.15 -16.07
CA LYS A 52 -3.17 0.80 -16.31
C LYS A 52 -2.31 2.04 -16.24
N TRP A 53 -1.11 1.86 -15.70
CA TRP A 53 -0.06 2.85 -15.74
C TRP A 53 1.29 2.20 -15.98
N ASN A 54 2.11 2.85 -16.78
CA ASN A 54 3.49 2.48 -17.06
C ASN A 54 4.40 3.67 -16.74
N ALA A 55 5.42 3.45 -15.93
CA ALA A 55 6.30 4.52 -15.48
C ALA A 55 7.06 5.20 -16.62
N GLN A 56 7.43 4.47 -17.66
CA GLN A 56 8.19 4.98 -18.81
C GLN A 56 7.35 5.87 -19.72
N GLU A 57 6.03 5.69 -19.72
CA GLU A 57 5.06 6.48 -20.49
C GLU A 57 4.34 7.55 -19.64
N SER A 58 4.69 7.65 -18.36
CA SER A 58 3.98 8.48 -17.39
C SER A 58 4.35 9.97 -17.42
N ASN A 59 3.63 10.74 -16.59
CA ASN A 59 3.91 12.15 -16.29
C ASN A 59 4.96 12.36 -15.18
N ILE A 60 5.69 11.31 -14.76
CA ILE A 60 6.90 11.49 -13.92
C ILE A 60 7.92 12.29 -14.73
N PRO A 61 8.71 13.21 -14.11
CA PRO A 61 9.76 13.93 -14.83
C PRO A 61 10.71 12.99 -15.59
N ASP A 62 11.06 13.34 -16.83
CA ASP A 62 11.80 12.43 -17.72
C ASP A 62 13.11 11.91 -17.14
N ASP A 63 13.87 12.76 -16.44
CA ASP A 63 15.13 12.39 -15.78
C ASP A 63 14.96 11.38 -14.63
N PHE A 64 13.72 11.23 -14.12
CA PHE A 64 13.38 10.31 -13.03
C PHE A 64 12.81 8.98 -13.52
N LYS A 65 12.20 8.90 -14.71
CA LYS A 65 11.56 7.67 -15.23
C LYS A 65 12.46 6.43 -15.20
N LYS A 66 13.77 6.62 -15.40
CA LYS A 66 14.77 5.54 -15.35
C LYS A 66 14.86 4.83 -13.99
N TYR A 67 14.44 5.48 -12.90
CA TYR A 67 14.43 4.93 -11.56
C TYR A 67 13.17 4.12 -11.23
N PHE A 68 12.25 3.97 -12.19
CA PHE A 68 10.99 3.26 -12.01
C PHE A 68 10.93 2.03 -12.94
N ARG A 69 11.78 1.04 -12.67
CA ARG A 69 11.93 -0.18 -13.49
C ARG A 69 11.73 -1.50 -12.74
N GLY A 70 11.62 -1.45 -11.42
CA GLY A 70 11.17 -2.56 -10.60
C GLY A 70 10.22 -1.99 -9.56
N MET A 71 8.91 -2.05 -9.80
CA MET A 71 7.90 -1.51 -8.89
C MET A 71 7.70 -2.46 -7.71
N ASP A 72 7.94 -1.95 -6.51
CA ASP A 72 7.94 -2.74 -5.28
C ASP A 72 6.76 -2.44 -4.34
N GLU A 73 6.04 -1.33 -4.58
CA GLU A 73 4.83 -0.97 -3.82
C GLU A 73 3.81 -0.25 -4.69
N CYS A 74 2.53 -0.42 -4.38
CA CYS A 74 1.40 0.21 -5.09
C CYS A 74 0.16 0.42 -4.22
N LYS A 75 0.36 0.95 -3.01
CA LYS A 75 -0.74 1.28 -2.09
C LYS A 75 -1.65 2.34 -2.68
N THR A 76 -2.86 2.41 -2.15
CA THR A 76 -3.81 3.47 -2.46
C THR A 76 -4.02 4.39 -1.25
N ALA A 77 -4.27 5.66 -1.53
CA ALA A 77 -4.72 6.63 -0.53
C ALA A 77 -5.79 7.54 -1.13
N LYS A 78 -6.39 8.38 -0.28
CA LYS A 78 -7.45 9.32 -0.67
C LYS A 78 -8.58 8.59 -1.40
N ASN A 79 -9.17 7.59 -0.75
CA ASN A 79 -10.32 6.85 -1.28
C ASN A 79 -10.05 6.21 -2.67
N GLY A 80 -8.83 5.68 -2.88
CA GLY A 80 -8.44 5.05 -4.13
C GLY A 80 -8.04 6.02 -5.25
N ASP A 81 -8.07 7.33 -5.01
CA ASP A 81 -7.74 8.34 -6.02
C ASP A 81 -6.24 8.49 -6.21
N TRP A 82 -5.42 8.19 -5.19
CA TRP A 82 -3.96 8.33 -5.26
C TRP A 82 -3.27 6.98 -5.16
N LEU A 83 -2.29 6.76 -6.02
CA LEU A 83 -1.42 5.58 -6.04
C LEU A 83 -0.08 5.97 -5.44
N LEU A 84 0.34 5.28 -4.39
CA LEU A 84 1.64 5.46 -3.74
C LEU A 84 2.55 4.35 -4.22
N THR A 85 3.58 4.71 -4.97
CA THR A 85 4.47 3.75 -5.63
C THR A 85 5.91 3.91 -5.20
N SER A 86 6.62 2.79 -5.11
CA SER A 86 8.06 2.76 -4.89
C SER A 86 8.74 1.81 -5.87
N SER A 87 10.03 2.00 -6.07
CA SER A 87 10.86 1.19 -6.95
C SER A 87 12.21 0.92 -6.35
N SER A 88 12.58 -0.35 -6.29
CA SER A 88 13.93 -0.81 -5.96
C SER A 88 14.99 -0.27 -6.92
N ALA A 89 14.60 0.12 -8.14
CA ALA A 89 15.47 0.79 -9.11
C ALA A 89 15.82 2.25 -8.75
N GLY A 90 15.26 2.79 -7.67
CA GLY A 90 15.71 4.06 -7.09
C GLY A 90 14.66 5.18 -7.02
N GLY A 91 13.36 4.86 -7.09
CA GLY A 91 12.29 5.85 -7.25
C GLY A 91 11.16 5.69 -6.25
N ALA A 92 10.51 6.80 -5.89
CA ALA A 92 9.22 6.81 -5.21
C ALA A 92 8.34 7.90 -5.80
N ALA A 93 7.04 7.64 -5.96
CA ALA A 93 6.11 8.60 -6.53
C ALA A 93 4.70 8.48 -5.94
N ILE A 94 3.92 9.56 -6.05
CA ILE A 94 2.48 9.54 -5.83
C ILE A 94 1.81 9.99 -7.12
N ILE A 95 0.87 9.20 -7.62
CA ILE A 95 0.17 9.43 -8.89
C ILE A 95 -1.33 9.61 -8.62
N GLU A 96 -1.92 10.67 -9.16
CA GLU A 96 -3.38 10.82 -9.16
C GLU A 96 -3.99 9.91 -10.24
N ARG A 97 -4.84 8.96 -9.85
CA ARG A 97 -5.41 7.92 -10.71
C ARG A 97 -6.15 8.48 -11.93
N SER A 98 -6.98 9.51 -11.72
CA SER A 98 -7.89 10.02 -12.75
C SER A 98 -7.19 10.79 -13.87
N SER A 99 -6.12 11.52 -13.55
CA SER A 99 -5.39 12.37 -14.49
C SER A 99 -4.00 11.85 -14.84
N GLU A 100 -3.55 10.80 -14.14
CA GLU A 100 -2.18 10.28 -14.16
C GLU A 100 -1.12 11.33 -13.81
N LYS A 101 -1.52 12.42 -13.14
CA LYS A 101 -0.61 13.47 -12.70
C LYS A 101 0.34 12.92 -11.64
N CYS A 102 1.63 13.16 -11.83
CA CYS A 102 2.64 12.94 -10.78
C CYS A 102 2.50 14.06 -9.74
N LEU A 103 2.06 13.70 -8.53
CA LEU A 103 1.88 14.60 -7.40
C LEU A 103 3.16 14.76 -6.57
N PHE A 104 3.95 13.69 -6.48
CA PHE A 104 5.21 13.63 -5.77
C PHE A 104 6.17 12.69 -6.51
N TYR A 105 7.46 12.98 -6.43
CA TYR A 105 8.53 12.08 -6.86
C TYR A 105 9.79 12.29 -6.01
N ALA A 106 10.60 11.24 -5.86
CA ALA A 106 11.92 11.31 -5.23
C ALA A 106 12.85 10.24 -5.82
N ARG A 107 14.16 10.54 -5.83
CA ARG A 107 15.24 9.58 -6.06
C ARG A 107 15.63 9.02 -4.71
N VAL A 108 15.39 7.74 -4.53
CA VAL A 108 15.53 7.02 -3.27
C VAL A 108 16.02 5.60 -3.55
N PRO A 109 17.24 5.21 -3.16
CA PRO A 109 17.81 3.91 -3.50
C PRO A 109 16.99 2.76 -2.89
N ALA A 110 16.83 1.67 -3.64
CA ALA A 110 16.24 0.43 -3.15
C ALA A 110 14.89 0.61 -2.40
N ALA A 111 13.98 1.46 -2.89
CA ALA A 111 12.73 1.78 -2.20
C ALA A 111 11.68 0.65 -2.32
N HIS A 112 11.25 0.09 -1.19
CA HIS A 112 10.36 -1.09 -1.14
C HIS A 112 8.99 -0.82 -0.52
N SER A 113 8.81 0.32 0.15
CA SER A 113 7.51 0.76 0.62
C SER A 113 7.47 2.27 0.73
N ILE A 114 6.27 2.82 0.57
CA ILE A 114 5.94 4.24 0.69
C ILE A 114 4.67 4.35 1.53
N GLU A 115 4.52 5.45 2.27
CA GLU A 115 3.32 5.75 3.04
C GLU A 115 3.04 7.26 3.09
N LEU A 116 1.77 7.62 3.01
CA LEU A 116 1.30 9.00 3.18
C LEU A 116 1.02 9.26 4.66
N LEU A 117 1.58 10.34 5.17
CA LEU A 117 1.39 10.81 6.54
C LEU A 117 0.56 12.10 6.56
N PRO A 118 0.04 12.52 7.73
CA PRO A 118 -0.65 13.80 7.89
C PRO A 118 0.19 14.98 7.39
N ASP A 119 -0.46 16.08 7.01
CA ASP A 119 0.16 17.31 6.52
C ASP A 119 1.04 17.11 5.25
N ASN A 120 0.58 16.26 4.31
CA ASN A 120 1.23 16.01 3.01
C ASN A 120 2.68 15.51 3.11
N ARG A 121 2.99 14.82 4.21
CA ARG A 121 4.30 14.21 4.42
C ARG A 121 4.30 12.80 3.84
N VAL A 122 5.46 12.37 3.35
CA VAL A 122 5.63 11.06 2.73
C VAL A 122 6.83 10.39 3.36
N VAL A 123 6.68 9.14 3.76
CA VAL A 123 7.81 8.33 4.22
C VAL A 123 8.06 7.19 3.24
N VAL A 124 9.34 6.90 2.99
CA VAL A 124 9.78 5.81 2.13
C VAL A 124 10.74 4.92 2.91
N ALA A 125 10.53 3.60 2.86
CA ALA A 125 11.44 2.59 3.41
C ALA A 125 12.40 2.12 2.33
N LEU A 126 13.69 2.20 2.65
CA LEU A 126 14.80 1.89 1.74
C LEU A 126 15.49 0.62 2.23
N SER A 127 15.55 -0.37 1.34
CA SER A 127 16.21 -1.65 1.59
C SER A 127 17.73 -1.52 1.39
N HIS A 128 18.41 -2.65 1.32
CA HIS A 128 19.87 -2.70 1.28
C HIS A 128 20.45 -1.97 0.06
N ASN A 129 21.20 -0.92 0.35
CA ASN A 129 21.99 -0.16 -0.60
C ASN A 129 23.02 0.68 0.18
N GLU A 130 24.10 1.14 -0.47
CA GLU A 130 25.09 2.02 0.17
C GLU A 130 24.45 3.30 0.76
N GLU A 131 23.45 3.85 0.07
CA GLU A 131 22.68 5.02 0.50
C GLU A 131 21.29 4.63 1.09
N GLY A 132 21.05 3.33 1.32
CA GLY A 132 19.79 2.76 1.76
C GLY A 132 19.75 2.46 3.26
N ASP A 133 19.14 1.33 3.64
CA ASP A 133 19.04 0.85 5.02
C ASP A 133 18.48 1.90 6.01
N CYS A 134 17.44 2.60 5.56
CA CYS A 134 16.83 3.69 6.30
C CYS A 134 15.37 3.94 5.90
N ILE A 135 14.67 4.74 6.72
CA ILE A 135 13.48 5.46 6.28
C ILE A 135 13.85 6.90 5.96
N GLN A 136 13.25 7.47 4.92
CA GLN A 136 13.38 8.89 4.58
C GLN A 136 12.03 9.57 4.55
N LEU A 137 11.97 10.79 5.11
CA LEU A 137 10.78 11.64 5.18
C LEU A 137 10.87 12.78 4.18
N PHE A 138 9.75 13.05 3.50
CA PHE A 138 9.61 14.07 2.46
C PHE A 138 8.33 14.90 2.65
N ASP A 139 8.17 15.93 1.82
CA ASP A 139 6.94 16.70 1.62
C ASP A 139 6.54 16.62 0.15
N ILE A 140 5.25 16.39 -0.12
CA ILE A 140 4.72 16.40 -1.49
C ILE A 140 5.03 17.74 -2.20
N ASN A 141 5.00 18.85 -1.47
CA ASN A 141 5.22 20.19 -2.01
C ASN A 141 6.72 20.54 -2.22
N ARG A 142 7.62 19.71 -1.70
CA ARG A 142 9.08 19.81 -1.86
C ARG A 142 9.63 18.45 -2.29
N PRO A 143 9.23 17.97 -3.48
CA PRO A 143 9.59 16.63 -3.93
C PRO A 143 11.10 16.48 -4.00
N ASN A 144 11.59 15.25 -3.82
CA ASN A 144 13.00 14.91 -3.87
C ASN A 144 13.92 15.64 -2.86
N GLN A 145 13.35 16.27 -1.82
CA GLN A 145 14.11 16.86 -0.71
C GLN A 145 13.88 16.05 0.57
N VAL A 146 14.93 15.38 1.05
CA VAL A 146 14.91 14.66 2.34
C VAL A 146 14.79 15.67 3.48
N LEU A 147 13.79 15.50 4.33
CA LEU A 147 13.56 16.33 5.53
C LEU A 147 14.11 15.67 6.79
N PHE A 148 14.03 14.36 6.86
CA PHE A 148 14.50 13.56 7.98
C PHE A 148 14.84 12.15 7.50
N GLN A 149 15.77 11.50 8.20
CA GLN A 149 16.13 10.12 7.97
C GLN A 149 16.43 9.43 9.30
N ASP A 150 16.07 8.16 9.42
CA ASP A 150 16.52 7.28 10.50
C ASP A 150 16.88 5.90 9.98
N SER A 151 17.79 5.22 10.67
CA SER A 151 18.29 3.89 10.33
C SER A 151 17.19 2.83 10.39
N LEU A 152 17.14 1.98 9.37
CA LEU A 152 16.27 0.82 9.29
C LEU A 152 16.92 -0.18 8.33
N PHE A 153 17.73 -1.09 8.88
CA PHE A 153 18.41 -2.10 8.08
C PHE A 153 17.40 -2.94 7.29
N TRP A 154 17.57 -3.01 5.97
CA TRP A 154 16.67 -3.63 5.00
C TRP A 154 15.20 -3.18 5.19
N GLY A 155 14.93 -1.89 5.06
CA GLY A 155 13.56 -1.36 5.13
C GLY A 155 12.66 -1.88 4.00
N HIS A 156 11.55 -2.53 4.34
CA HIS A 156 10.62 -3.14 3.36
C HIS A 156 9.15 -2.75 3.54
N GLY A 157 8.78 -2.18 4.69
CA GLY A 157 7.39 -1.80 4.99
C GLY A 157 7.30 -0.53 5.81
N VAL A 158 6.34 0.33 5.47
CA VAL A 158 5.93 1.48 6.30
C VAL A 158 4.41 1.57 6.30
N ILE A 159 3.78 1.72 7.46
CA ILE A 159 2.32 1.85 7.61
C ILE A 159 1.99 2.93 8.64
N TRP A 160 1.09 3.83 8.29
CA TRP A 160 0.54 4.83 9.21
C TRP A 160 -0.74 4.33 9.86
N MET A 161 -0.79 4.37 11.19
CA MET A 161 -1.96 4.03 11.97
C MET A 161 -2.58 5.30 12.53
N GLU A 162 -3.55 5.88 11.81
CA GLU A 162 -4.20 7.14 12.18
C GLU A 162 -4.78 7.10 13.60
N ASN A 163 -5.43 6.02 13.99
CA ASN A 163 -6.02 5.87 15.32
C ASN A 163 -4.98 5.84 16.46
N ARG A 164 -3.71 5.53 16.15
CA ARG A 164 -2.60 5.52 17.11
C ARG A 164 -1.70 6.75 16.98
N GLN A 165 -1.82 7.50 15.89
CA GLN A 165 -0.90 8.58 15.52
C GLN A 165 0.57 8.11 15.51
N LEU A 166 0.81 6.89 15.03
CA LEU A 166 2.14 6.29 14.93
C LEU A 166 2.39 5.75 13.52
N LEU A 167 3.61 5.97 13.05
CA LEU A 167 4.18 5.31 11.89
C LEU A 167 4.87 4.02 12.35
N TYR A 168 4.59 2.92 11.66
CA TYR A 168 5.28 1.65 11.85
C TYR A 168 6.17 1.37 10.66
N ALA A 169 7.40 0.91 10.90
CA ALA A 169 8.37 0.61 9.86
C ALA A 169 9.03 -0.76 10.08
N LEU A 170 8.98 -1.61 9.06
CA LEU A 170 9.50 -2.97 9.06
C LEU A 170 10.85 -3.02 8.36
N GLY A 171 11.86 -3.53 9.06
CA GLY A 171 13.20 -3.81 8.54
C GLY A 171 13.48 -5.31 8.46
N PHE A 172 14.77 -5.67 8.42
CA PHE A 172 15.27 -7.04 8.33
C PHE A 172 14.70 -7.94 9.44
N ASN A 173 14.88 -7.55 10.69
CA ASN A 173 14.57 -8.37 11.87
C ASN A 173 13.90 -7.57 12.98
N GLU A 174 13.45 -6.35 12.66
CA GLU A 174 12.81 -5.43 13.59
C GLU A 174 11.60 -4.75 12.97
N LEU A 175 10.57 -4.55 13.78
CA LEU A 175 9.47 -3.60 13.54
C LEU A 175 9.68 -2.42 14.48
N LYS A 176 9.65 -1.19 13.97
CA LYS A 176 9.82 0.03 14.75
C LYS A 176 8.54 0.86 14.72
N ALA A 177 8.21 1.53 15.82
CA ALA A 177 7.16 2.55 15.88
C ALA A 177 7.76 3.94 16.09
N TYR A 178 7.20 4.92 15.40
CA TYR A 178 7.64 6.30 15.37
C TYR A 178 6.49 7.26 15.65
N SER A 179 6.70 8.21 16.56
CA SER A 179 5.81 9.35 16.75
C SER A 179 6.25 10.54 15.92
N LEU A 180 5.27 11.38 15.56
CA LEU A 180 5.51 12.61 14.79
C LEU A 180 5.96 13.72 15.74
N LYS A 181 7.12 14.35 15.47
CA LYS A 181 7.64 15.48 16.25
C LYS A 181 7.84 16.71 15.36
N ASN A 182 7.60 17.88 15.93
CA ASN A 182 7.72 19.17 15.23
C ASN A 182 6.98 19.20 13.88
N TRP A 183 5.84 18.51 13.78
CA TRP A 183 5.26 18.11 12.50
C TRP A 183 4.84 19.29 11.59
N LYS A 184 4.34 20.36 12.21
CA LYS A 184 3.95 21.60 11.53
C LYS A 184 5.11 22.57 11.26
N SER A 185 6.34 22.20 11.65
CA SER A 185 7.52 23.03 11.43
C SER A 185 8.16 22.73 10.06
N GLU A 186 9.18 23.53 9.70
CA GLU A 186 9.98 23.27 8.51
C GLU A 186 10.91 22.05 8.66
N GLN A 187 11.16 21.60 9.89
CA GLN A 187 12.04 20.50 10.26
C GLN A 187 11.28 19.41 11.06
N PRO A 188 10.31 18.74 10.43
CA PRO A 188 9.60 17.62 11.07
C PRO A 188 10.56 16.45 11.30
N THR A 189 10.37 15.72 12.39
CA THR A 189 11.15 14.52 12.68
C THR A 189 10.26 13.36 13.08
N LEU A 190 10.77 12.15 12.93
CA LEU A 190 10.16 10.92 13.45
C LEU A 190 10.97 10.49 14.68
N GLN A 191 10.31 10.39 15.83
CA GLN A 191 10.95 9.89 17.05
C GLN A 191 10.62 8.41 17.21
N MET A 192 11.64 7.56 17.20
CA MET A 192 11.48 6.14 17.51
C MET A 192 11.01 5.98 18.96
N GLU A 193 9.84 5.39 19.14
CA GLU A 193 9.25 5.13 20.46
C GLU A 193 9.46 3.68 20.89
N LYS A 194 9.49 2.75 19.93
CA LYS A 194 9.53 1.32 20.22
C LYS A 194 10.13 0.49 19.11
N VAL A 195 10.69 -0.66 19.49
CA VAL A 195 11.21 -1.70 18.61
C VAL A 195 10.69 -3.05 19.08
N TRP A 196 10.17 -3.86 18.17
CA TRP A 196 9.86 -5.28 18.36
C TRP A 196 10.82 -6.11 17.50
N LYS A 197 11.38 -7.17 18.08
CA LYS A 197 12.11 -8.17 17.30
C LYS A 197 11.14 -9.07 16.56
N LEU A 198 11.44 -9.35 15.29
CA LEU A 198 10.65 -10.30 14.50
C LEU A 198 10.96 -11.74 14.95
N PRO A 199 10.01 -12.68 14.78
CA PRO A 199 10.27 -14.10 15.10
C PRO A 199 11.35 -14.74 14.22
N THR A 200 11.53 -14.23 13.01
CA THR A 200 12.57 -14.63 12.06
C THR A 200 13.02 -13.41 11.26
N ASP A 201 14.19 -13.51 10.64
CA ASP A 201 14.76 -12.44 9.83
C ASP A 201 14.13 -12.32 8.43
N ASP A 202 14.54 -11.28 7.72
CA ASP A 202 14.19 -10.93 6.35
C ASP A 202 12.72 -10.53 6.18
N GLY A 203 12.31 -9.43 6.84
CA GLY A 203 10.99 -8.82 6.68
C GLY A 203 10.74 -8.29 5.25
N HIS A 204 9.58 -8.60 4.65
CA HIS A 204 9.28 -8.27 3.23
C HIS A 204 8.01 -7.43 3.02
N ASP A 205 7.00 -7.60 3.88
CA ASP A 205 5.74 -6.87 3.75
C ASP A 205 5.17 -6.45 5.11
N LEU A 206 4.48 -5.31 5.14
CA LEU A 206 3.79 -4.76 6.31
C LEU A 206 2.43 -4.22 5.89
N ILE A 207 1.36 -4.66 6.57
CA ILE A 207 0.00 -4.20 6.38
C ILE A 207 -0.69 -3.86 7.69
N ARG A 208 -1.72 -3.03 7.60
CA ARG A 208 -2.74 -2.88 8.63
C ARG A 208 -3.80 -3.97 8.48
N ILE A 209 -4.11 -4.68 9.56
CA ILE A 209 -5.21 -5.67 9.60
C ILE A 209 -6.44 -5.07 10.31
N SER A 210 -6.24 -4.27 11.35
CA SER A 210 -7.30 -3.61 12.11
C SER A 210 -6.79 -2.32 12.78
N GLU A 211 -7.54 -1.71 13.69
CA GLU A 211 -7.10 -0.57 14.50
C GLU A 211 -5.92 -0.89 15.44
N ASN A 212 -5.75 -2.17 15.80
CA ASN A 212 -4.74 -2.59 16.76
C ASN A 212 -3.86 -3.74 16.28
N GLU A 213 -4.04 -4.23 15.06
CA GLU A 213 -3.23 -5.33 14.52
C GLU A 213 -2.49 -4.91 13.26
N LEU A 214 -1.20 -5.23 13.22
CA LEU A 214 -0.39 -5.18 12.01
C LEU A 214 -0.06 -6.61 11.58
N GLY A 215 -0.10 -6.84 10.27
CA GLY A 215 0.38 -8.05 9.65
C GLY A 215 1.73 -7.81 9.00
N PHE A 216 2.66 -8.77 9.09
CA PHE A 216 3.92 -8.69 8.37
C PHE A 216 4.40 -10.05 7.88
N THR A 217 5.22 -10.06 6.82
CA THR A 217 5.88 -11.27 6.31
C THR A 217 7.37 -11.21 6.58
N THR A 218 7.95 -12.40 6.69
CA THR A 218 9.38 -12.63 6.62
C THR A 218 9.67 -13.63 5.48
N SER A 219 10.95 -13.91 5.20
CA SER A 219 11.32 -15.02 4.31
C SER A 219 10.69 -16.36 4.71
N SER A 220 10.44 -16.56 6.00
CA SER A 220 10.10 -17.84 6.60
C SER A 220 8.65 -18.00 7.03
N GLY A 221 7.88 -16.92 7.11
CA GLY A 221 6.48 -17.00 7.53
C GLY A 221 5.73 -15.67 7.45
N THR A 222 4.45 -15.72 7.84
CA THR A 222 3.58 -14.56 7.98
C THR A 222 3.09 -14.47 9.41
N TYR A 223 3.05 -13.26 9.97
CA TYR A 223 2.77 -13.01 11.37
C TYR A 223 1.79 -11.85 11.55
N VAL A 224 1.13 -11.84 12.70
CA VAL A 224 0.32 -10.72 13.19
C VAL A 224 0.85 -10.31 14.55
N ILE A 225 1.01 -9.00 14.74
CA ILE A 225 1.23 -8.39 16.06
C ILE A 225 -0.04 -7.68 16.51
N ASP A 226 -0.53 -8.04 17.69
CA ASP A 226 -1.50 -7.23 18.43
C ASP A 226 -0.73 -6.14 19.18
N LEU A 227 -1.02 -4.88 18.90
CA LEU A 227 -0.26 -3.73 19.38
C LEU A 227 -0.61 -3.34 20.82
N ASP A 228 -1.71 -3.84 21.39
CA ASP A 228 -2.11 -3.56 22.77
C ASP A 228 -1.50 -4.57 23.74
N THR A 229 -1.45 -5.83 23.33
CA THR A 229 -0.85 -6.93 24.09
C THR A 229 0.61 -7.18 23.71
N GLU A 230 1.06 -6.61 22.59
CA GLU A 230 2.40 -6.75 22.00
C GLU A 230 2.76 -8.19 21.62
N LYS A 231 1.74 -9.04 21.49
CA LYS A 231 1.92 -10.45 21.17
C LYS A 231 2.04 -10.65 19.67
N ILE A 232 3.12 -11.30 19.26
CA ILE A 232 3.34 -11.75 17.89
C ILE A 232 2.91 -13.21 17.77
N VAL A 233 2.08 -13.53 16.78
CA VAL A 233 1.62 -14.89 16.47
C VAL A 233 1.74 -15.19 14.98
N SER A 234 1.91 -16.46 14.61
CA SER A 234 1.84 -16.90 13.21
C SER A 234 0.45 -16.66 12.64
N PHE A 235 0.39 -16.08 11.43
CA PHE A 235 -0.86 -15.87 10.72
C PHE A 235 -1.33 -17.19 10.08
N GLN A 236 -2.31 -17.81 10.73
CA GLN A 236 -2.77 -19.16 10.39
C GLN A 236 -3.17 -19.36 8.91
N PRO A 237 -3.87 -18.41 8.24
CA PRO A 237 -4.24 -18.60 6.83
C PRO A 237 -3.07 -18.78 5.85
N LEU A 238 -1.85 -18.35 6.21
CA LEU A 238 -0.64 -18.51 5.41
C LEU A 238 0.42 -19.38 6.10
N GLU A 239 0.03 -20.17 7.10
CA GLU A 239 0.96 -21.04 7.83
C GLU A 239 1.69 -22.01 6.88
N GLY A 240 3.00 -22.17 7.10
CA GLY A 240 3.86 -23.03 6.28
C GLY A 240 4.25 -22.46 4.91
N LYS A 241 3.64 -21.36 4.45
CA LYS A 241 4.06 -20.67 3.23
C LYS A 241 5.29 -19.80 3.51
N LYS A 242 6.22 -19.80 2.57
CA LYS A 242 7.48 -19.04 2.61
C LYS A 242 7.54 -18.07 1.43
N PHE A 243 8.40 -17.06 1.55
CA PHE A 243 8.63 -16.08 0.48
C PHE A 243 7.34 -15.37 0.00
N ILE A 244 6.44 -15.07 0.93
CA ILE A 244 5.29 -14.20 0.65
C ILE A 244 5.80 -12.77 0.46
N LYS A 245 5.57 -12.21 -0.73
CA LYS A 245 6.04 -10.87 -1.12
C LYS A 245 5.05 -9.77 -0.81
N SER A 246 3.77 -10.10 -0.80
CA SER A 246 2.74 -9.28 -0.18
C SER A 246 1.57 -10.10 0.27
N PHE A 247 0.85 -9.63 1.27
CA PHE A 247 -0.47 -10.15 1.62
C PHE A 247 -1.38 -9.02 2.09
N ASN A 248 -2.68 -9.21 2.01
CA ASN A 248 -3.69 -8.29 2.51
C ASN A 248 -4.83 -9.11 3.09
N TYR A 249 -5.31 -8.72 4.26
CA TYR A 249 -6.36 -9.47 4.94
C TYR A 249 -7.43 -8.53 5.49
N ASN A 250 -8.66 -8.73 5.06
CA ASN A 250 -9.82 -8.09 5.65
C ASN A 250 -10.44 -9.05 6.68
N LYS A 251 -10.33 -8.69 7.96
CA LYS A 251 -10.80 -9.51 9.08
C LYS A 251 -12.33 -9.61 9.17
N GLU A 252 -13.06 -8.63 8.65
CA GLU A 252 -14.53 -8.59 8.76
C GLU A 252 -15.21 -9.65 7.88
N ASN A 253 -14.63 -9.93 6.73
CA ASN A 253 -15.16 -10.87 5.74
C ASN A 253 -14.17 -11.98 5.37
N GLU A 254 -13.05 -12.07 6.08
CA GLU A 254 -12.00 -13.08 5.91
C GLU A 254 -11.42 -13.16 4.48
N ILE A 255 -11.48 -12.05 3.72
CA ILE A 255 -10.89 -11.98 2.38
C ILE A 255 -9.38 -11.83 2.51
N LEU A 256 -8.65 -12.74 1.87
CA LEU A 256 -7.18 -12.72 1.79
C LEU A 256 -6.76 -12.59 0.32
N SER A 257 -5.79 -11.73 0.05
CA SER A 257 -5.05 -11.73 -1.21
C SER A 257 -3.56 -11.73 -0.95
N TYR A 258 -2.76 -12.44 -1.74
CA TYR A 258 -1.31 -12.47 -1.57
C TYR A 258 -0.55 -12.80 -2.86
N THR A 259 0.72 -12.38 -2.90
CA THR A 259 1.72 -12.84 -3.87
C THR A 259 2.78 -13.66 -3.16
N GLN A 260 3.23 -14.73 -3.82
CA GLN A 260 4.31 -15.59 -3.33
C GLN A 260 5.39 -15.62 -4.40
N ALA A 261 6.66 -15.53 -4.01
CA ALA A 261 7.76 -15.64 -4.95
C ALA A 261 7.86 -17.09 -5.46
N GLU A 262 7.66 -17.28 -6.77
CA GLU A 262 7.56 -18.61 -7.40
C GLU A 262 8.64 -18.87 -8.44
N ILE A 263 9.24 -17.81 -8.98
CA ILE A 263 10.28 -17.89 -10.01
C ILE A 263 11.61 -17.37 -9.45
N GLU A 264 11.65 -16.10 -9.05
CA GLU A 264 12.76 -15.52 -8.30
C GLU A 264 12.22 -14.77 -7.08
N TRP A 265 12.33 -13.45 -7.05
CA TRP A 265 11.65 -12.60 -6.07
C TRP A 265 10.21 -12.23 -6.49
N TRP A 266 9.73 -12.73 -7.63
CA TRP A 266 8.47 -12.35 -8.27
C TRP A 266 7.61 -13.56 -8.69
N THR A 267 6.39 -13.31 -9.15
CA THR A 267 5.43 -14.29 -9.68
C THR A 267 4.58 -13.71 -10.80
N HIS A 268 3.83 -14.55 -11.53
CA HIS A 268 2.73 -14.11 -12.39
C HIS A 268 1.35 -14.27 -11.72
N ASN A 269 1.29 -14.81 -10.50
CA ASN A 269 0.05 -15.22 -9.85
C ASN A 269 -0.29 -14.34 -8.65
N ILE A 270 -1.58 -14.04 -8.53
CA ILE A 270 -2.19 -13.44 -7.35
C ILE A 270 -3.18 -14.46 -6.81
N TYR A 271 -3.02 -14.81 -5.55
CA TYR A 271 -3.86 -15.77 -4.87
C TYR A 271 -4.89 -15.03 -4.03
N LEU A 272 -6.16 -15.44 -4.14
CA LEU A 272 -7.24 -14.95 -3.31
C LEU A 272 -7.89 -16.12 -2.55
N GLU A 273 -8.24 -15.89 -1.31
CA GLU A 273 -9.08 -16.79 -0.51
C GLU A 273 -10.33 -16.04 -0.06
N ASN A 274 -11.45 -16.78 -0.04
CA ASN A 274 -12.80 -16.30 0.22
C ASN A 274 -13.32 -15.18 -0.74
N PRO A 275 -13.74 -15.50 -1.98
CA PRO A 275 -13.73 -16.83 -2.59
C PRO A 275 -12.34 -17.22 -3.06
N LYS A 276 -12.08 -18.53 -3.09
CA LYS A 276 -10.81 -19.06 -3.60
C LYS A 276 -10.71 -18.80 -5.11
N LYS A 277 -9.70 -18.03 -5.52
CA LYS A 277 -9.45 -17.65 -6.91
C LYS A 277 -7.95 -17.43 -7.13
N THR A 278 -7.47 -17.73 -8.34
CA THR A 278 -6.13 -17.31 -8.77
C THR A 278 -6.27 -16.43 -9.99
N LEU A 279 -5.65 -15.26 -9.96
CA LEU A 279 -5.53 -14.37 -11.11
C LEU A 279 -4.09 -14.43 -11.62
N THR A 280 -3.90 -14.53 -12.94
CA THR A 280 -2.57 -14.69 -13.56
C THR A 280 -2.32 -13.58 -14.58
N ILE A 281 -1.21 -12.86 -14.42
CA ILE A 281 -0.73 -11.80 -15.32
C ILE A 281 0.63 -12.21 -15.89
N ASP A 282 0.64 -12.84 -17.07
CA ASP A 282 1.87 -13.31 -17.72
C ASP A 282 2.80 -12.17 -18.20
N SER A 283 2.25 -10.96 -18.38
CA SER A 283 2.97 -9.81 -18.95
C SER A 283 3.71 -8.94 -17.93
N ILE A 284 3.69 -9.33 -16.65
CA ILE A 284 4.32 -8.58 -15.55
C ILE A 284 4.99 -9.57 -14.60
N ASN A 285 6.23 -9.30 -14.22
CA ASN A 285 6.88 -9.95 -13.09
C ASN A 285 6.37 -9.30 -11.80
N LEU A 286 5.25 -9.80 -11.26
CA LEU A 286 4.56 -9.21 -10.11
C LEU A 286 5.39 -9.36 -8.84
N TYR A 287 5.43 -8.28 -8.05
CA TYR A 287 6.04 -8.27 -6.73
C TYR A 287 4.96 -8.14 -5.64
N LYS A 288 4.23 -7.03 -5.57
CA LYS A 288 3.14 -6.81 -4.59
C LYS A 288 1.76 -6.65 -5.22
N VAL A 289 0.76 -7.03 -4.43
CA VAL A 289 -0.66 -6.74 -4.63
C VAL A 289 -1.22 -6.00 -3.42
N ARG A 290 -2.12 -5.03 -3.63
CA ARG A 290 -2.84 -4.28 -2.59
C ARG A 290 -4.32 -4.16 -2.92
N PRO A 291 -5.23 -4.12 -1.94
CA PRO A 291 -6.60 -3.70 -2.20
C PRO A 291 -6.64 -2.21 -2.55
N VAL A 292 -7.59 -1.82 -3.40
CA VAL A 292 -8.00 -0.42 -3.48
C VAL A 292 -8.89 -0.11 -2.29
N ILE A 293 -8.49 0.84 -1.45
CA ILE A 293 -9.22 1.20 -0.24
C ILE A 293 -10.15 2.37 -0.56
N TYR A 294 -11.45 2.11 -0.49
CA TYR A 294 -12.50 3.12 -0.61
C TYR A 294 -13.08 3.45 0.77
N GLU A 295 -12.74 4.62 1.32
CA GLU A 295 -13.21 5.13 2.62
C GLU A 295 -14.65 5.66 2.52
#